data_AF-A0A7C9AHX0-F1
#
_entry.id   AF-A0A7C9AHX0-F1
#
_cell.length_a   1.000
_cell.length_b   1.000
_cell.length_c   1.000
_cell.angle_alpha   90.00
_cell.angle_beta   90.00
_cell.angle_gamma   90.00
#
_symmetry.space_group_name_H-M   'P 1'
#
loop_
_entity.id
_entity.type
_entity.pdbx_description
1 polymer ?
#
loop_
_entity_poly.entity_id
_entity_poly.type
_entity_poly.pdbx_seq_one_letter_code
_entity_poly.pdbx_strand_id
1 'polypeptide(L)'
;ETAGNLSTLFDVGGVIGGILAGYVSDKLDARAITAASFTYFTIPALFFYRNYGFINLYANAVLMFIAGMFVNGPYALITTAVSADLGTHESLKGSSRALATVTAIIDGTGSIGAAIGPLLTGYISAISWDAVFTMLMSAALIAGLLLTKLVFQEIRTKIDRSRTPRSSTTDMLV
;
A
#
# COMPACT_ATOMS: atom_id res chain seq x y z
N GLU A 1 -29.56 4.64 -2.76
CA GLU A 1 -28.92 3.93 -3.89
C GLU A 1 -27.71 4.66 -4.47
N THR A 2 -27.77 5.98 -4.72
CA THR A 2 -26.66 6.74 -5.33
C THR A 2 -25.33 6.64 -4.58
N ALA A 3 -25.34 6.65 -3.25
CA ALA A 3 -24.12 6.51 -2.44
C ALA A 3 -23.48 5.11 -2.53
N GLY A 4 -24.29 4.05 -2.64
CA GLY A 4 -23.81 2.67 -2.79
C GLY A 4 -23.18 2.41 -4.16
N ASN A 5 -23.71 3.04 -5.22
CA ASN A 5 -23.10 3.00 -6.55
C ASN A 5 -21.82 3.84 -6.66
N LEU A 6 -21.58 4.77 -5.72
CA LEU A 6 -20.35 5.55 -5.67
C LEU A 6 -19.25 4.81 -4.90
N SER A 7 -19.59 4.08 -3.83
CA SER A 7 -18.61 3.26 -3.10
C SER A 7 -18.10 2.07 -3.92
N THR A 8 -18.90 1.52 -4.84
CA THR A 8 -18.42 0.46 -5.75
C THR A 8 -17.28 0.94 -6.64
N LEU A 9 -17.21 2.23 -7.00
CA LEU A 9 -16.10 2.78 -7.78
C LEU A 9 -14.79 2.81 -6.98
N PHE A 10 -14.87 3.02 -5.67
CA PHE A 10 -13.72 2.90 -4.78
C PHE A 10 -13.21 1.46 -4.75
N ASP A 11 -14.11 0.47 -4.66
CA ASP A 11 -13.74 -0.94 -4.66
C ASP A 11 -13.13 -1.37 -6.00
N VAL A 12 -13.74 -0.97 -7.13
CA VAL A 12 -13.21 -1.21 -8.48
C VAL A 12 -11.85 -0.55 -8.66
N GLY A 13 -11.72 0.72 -8.26
CA GLY A 13 -10.45 1.43 -8.23
C GLY A 13 -9.41 0.68 -7.42
N GLY A 14 -9.81 0.08 -6.30
CA GLY A 14 -8.94 -0.71 -5.45
C GLY A 14 -8.44 -1.99 -6.07
N VAL A 15 -9.30 -2.74 -6.76
CA VAL A 15 -8.89 -3.94 -7.53
C VAL A 15 -7.85 -3.56 -8.58
N ILE A 16 -8.11 -2.51 -9.36
CA ILE A 16 -7.17 -2.02 -10.38
C ILE A 16 -5.88 -1.53 -9.74
N GLY A 17 -5.96 -0.81 -8.61
CA GLY A 17 -4.82 -0.33 -7.85
C GLY A 17 -3.94 -1.46 -7.33
N GLY A 18 -4.52 -2.56 -6.84
CA GLY A 18 -3.79 -3.74 -6.42
C GLY A 18 -3.02 -4.38 -7.58
N ILE A 19 -3.67 -4.53 -8.74
CA ILE A 19 -3.03 -5.06 -9.96
C ILE A 19 -1.89 -4.15 -10.42
N LEU A 20 -2.12 -2.83 -10.47
CA LEU A 20 -1.11 -1.85 -10.88
C LEU A 20 0.07 -1.81 -9.89
N ALA A 21 -0.19 -1.82 -8.59
CA ALA A 21 0.84 -1.83 -7.57
C ALA A 21 1.71 -3.09 -7.67
N GLY A 22 1.10 -4.27 -7.84
CA GLY A 22 1.82 -5.52 -8.07
C GLY A 22 2.66 -5.50 -9.35
N TYR A 23 2.06 -5.07 -10.46
CA TYR A 23 2.77 -4.97 -11.74
C TYR A 23 3.96 -3.99 -11.68
N VAL A 24 3.77 -2.81 -11.09
CA VAL A 24 4.81 -1.79 -10.94
C VAL A 24 5.91 -2.30 -9.99
N SER A 25 5.55 -2.91 -8.86
CA SER A 25 6.53 -3.42 -7.92
C SER A 25 7.39 -4.53 -8.51
N ASP A 26 6.79 -5.42 -9.31
CA ASP A 26 7.51 -6.53 -9.93
C ASP A 26 8.43 -6.03 -11.04
N LYS A 27 7.97 -5.07 -11.86
CA LYS A 27 8.78 -4.47 -12.92
C LYS A 27 9.97 -3.68 -12.38
N LEU A 28 9.79 -3.00 -11.25
CA LEU A 28 10.85 -2.24 -10.58
C LEU A 28 11.71 -3.12 -9.66
N ASP A 29 11.29 -4.36 -9.38
CA ASP A 29 11.81 -5.22 -8.31
C ASP A 29 11.87 -4.45 -6.97
N ALA A 30 10.84 -3.63 -6.69
CA ALA A 30 10.85 -2.60 -5.66
C ALA A 30 9.50 -2.49 -4.94
N ARG A 31 9.25 -3.39 -3.99
CA ARG A 31 7.96 -3.50 -3.28
C ARG A 31 7.79 -2.38 -2.26
N ALA A 32 8.83 -2.02 -1.52
CA ALA A 32 8.76 -0.97 -0.52
C ALA A 32 8.58 0.42 -1.16
N ILE A 33 9.34 0.71 -2.24
CA ILE A 33 9.21 1.95 -3.01
C ILE A 33 7.81 2.08 -3.58
N THR A 34 7.28 1.01 -4.18
CA THR A 34 5.95 1.04 -4.79
C THR A 34 4.88 1.26 -3.72
N ALA A 35 4.88 0.47 -2.63
CA ALA A 35 3.94 0.64 -1.53
C ALA A 35 3.97 2.07 -0.96
N ALA A 36 5.17 2.58 -0.63
CA ALA A 36 5.33 3.92 -0.08
C ALA A 36 4.84 5.00 -1.05
N SER A 37 5.13 4.87 -2.35
CA SER A 37 4.69 5.83 -3.37
C SER A 37 3.16 5.89 -3.44
N PHE A 38 2.49 4.73 -3.55
CA PHE A 38 1.03 4.69 -3.56
C PHE A 38 0.45 5.26 -2.25
N THR A 39 1.03 4.92 -1.09
CA THR A 39 0.60 5.48 0.21
C THR A 39 0.75 7.00 0.27
N TYR A 40 1.82 7.57 -0.28
CA TYR A 40 1.97 9.03 -0.35
C TYR A 40 0.96 9.67 -1.30
N PHE A 41 0.64 9.03 -2.43
CA PHE A 41 -0.39 9.50 -3.36
C PHE A 41 -1.82 9.42 -2.80
N THR A 42 -2.07 8.60 -1.79
CA THR A 42 -3.36 8.61 -1.06
C THR A 42 -3.66 9.98 -0.45
N ILE A 43 -2.65 10.71 0.03
CA ILE A 43 -2.84 12.03 0.68
C ILE A 43 -3.47 13.04 -0.30
N PRO A 44 -2.86 13.36 -1.46
CA PRO A 44 -3.48 14.26 -2.42
C PRO A 44 -4.79 13.69 -2.98
N ALA A 45 -4.93 12.37 -3.17
CA ALA A 45 -6.19 11.78 -3.65
C ALA A 45 -7.36 12.07 -2.68
N LEU A 46 -7.14 11.88 -1.37
CA LEU A 46 -8.13 12.19 -0.34
C LEU A 46 -8.39 13.70 -0.21
N PHE A 47 -7.34 14.52 -0.32
CA PHE A 47 -7.49 15.98 -0.33
C PHE A 47 -8.37 16.45 -1.49
N PHE A 48 -8.09 15.98 -2.71
CA PHE A 48 -8.88 16.33 -3.89
C PHE A 48 -10.30 15.80 -3.81
N TYR A 49 -10.50 14.56 -3.35
CA TYR A 49 -11.84 14.01 -3.12
C TYR A 49 -12.65 14.88 -2.15
N ARG A 50 -12.04 15.33 -1.04
CA ARG A 50 -12.73 16.18 -0.07
C ARG A 50 -13.12 17.55 -0.65
N ASN A 51 -12.24 18.19 -1.40
CA ASN A 51 -12.43 19.56 -1.89
C ASN A 51 -13.23 19.64 -3.20
N TYR A 52 -13.21 18.60 -4.02
CA TYR A 52 -13.79 18.63 -5.38
C TYR A 52 -14.82 17.53 -5.62
N GLY A 53 -14.94 16.55 -4.72
CA GLY A 53 -15.87 15.42 -4.87
C GLY A 53 -17.35 15.81 -4.78
N PHE A 54 -17.69 17.00 -4.27
CA PHE A 54 -19.08 17.47 -4.19
C PHE A 54 -19.54 18.26 -5.42
N ILE A 55 -18.63 18.60 -6.36
CA ILE A 55 -18.92 19.51 -7.47
C ILE A 55 -19.94 18.91 -8.45
N ASN A 56 -19.71 17.67 -8.87
CA ASN A 56 -20.65 16.91 -9.69
C ASN A 56 -20.39 15.41 -9.55
N LEU A 57 -21.34 14.60 -10.04
CA LEU A 57 -21.26 13.14 -9.94
C LEU A 57 -20.04 12.55 -10.65
N TYR A 58 -19.63 13.12 -11.78
CA TYR A 58 -18.47 12.65 -12.53
C TYR A 58 -17.16 12.88 -11.77
N ALA A 59 -16.98 14.07 -11.19
CA ALA A 59 -15.84 14.38 -10.33
C ALA A 59 -15.81 13.47 -9.10
N ASN A 60 -16.97 13.23 -8.46
CA ASN A 60 -17.07 12.29 -7.35
C ASN A 60 -16.62 10.88 -7.76
N ALA A 61 -17.15 10.38 -8.88
CA ALA A 61 -16.87 9.06 -9.41
C ALA A 61 -15.38 8.85 -9.74
N VAL A 62 -14.77 9.80 -10.45
CA VAL A 62 -13.35 9.74 -10.81
C VAL A 62 -12.46 9.82 -9.56
N LEU A 63 -12.76 10.72 -8.63
CA LEU A 63 -11.97 10.87 -7.40
C LEU A 63 -12.14 9.67 -6.44
N MET A 64 -13.32 9.06 -6.36
CA MET A 64 -13.55 7.80 -5.63
C MET A 64 -12.72 6.66 -6.22
N PHE A 65 -12.70 6.52 -7.55
CA PHE A 65 -11.88 5.52 -8.23
C PHE A 65 -10.38 5.73 -7.95
N ILE A 66 -9.90 6.98 -8.07
CA ILE A 66 -8.49 7.32 -7.80
C ILE A 66 -8.14 7.07 -6.32
N ALA A 67 -9.00 7.48 -5.39
CA ALA A 67 -8.80 7.21 -3.97
C ALA A 67 -8.74 5.70 -3.68
N GLY A 68 -9.65 4.92 -4.26
CA GLY A 68 -9.66 3.46 -4.15
C GLY A 68 -8.36 2.84 -4.65
N MET A 69 -7.87 3.29 -5.80
CA MET A 69 -6.60 2.84 -6.38
C MET A 69 -5.42 3.05 -5.44
N PHE A 70 -5.27 4.27 -4.89
CA PHE A 70 -4.13 4.60 -4.06
C PHE A 70 -4.22 4.07 -2.62
N VAL A 71 -5.43 3.89 -2.08
CA VAL A 71 -5.63 3.32 -0.75
C VAL A 71 -5.45 1.80 -0.76
N ASN A 72 -6.11 1.11 -1.69
CA ASN A 72 -6.12 -0.36 -1.71
C ASN A 72 -4.91 -0.96 -2.44
N GLY A 73 -4.28 -0.24 -3.37
CA GLY A 73 -3.04 -0.68 -4.02
C GLY A 73 -1.91 -1.07 -3.04
N PRO A 74 -1.49 -0.21 -2.11
CA PRO A 74 -0.45 -0.54 -1.14
C PRO A 74 -0.94 -1.57 -0.12
N TYR A 75 -2.23 -1.57 0.25
CA TYR A 75 -2.80 -2.63 1.10
C TYR A 75 -2.67 -4.01 0.45
N ALA A 76 -3.08 -4.15 -0.81
CA ALA A 76 -2.98 -5.41 -1.55
C ALA A 76 -1.51 -5.83 -1.71
N LEU A 77 -0.62 -4.90 -2.03
CA LEU A 77 0.81 -5.18 -2.19
C LEU A 77 1.47 -5.65 -0.89
N ILE A 78 1.15 -5.03 0.24
CA ILE A 78 1.72 -5.37 1.55
C ILE A 78 1.21 -6.74 2.03
N THR A 79 -0.10 -6.98 1.94
CA THR A 79 -0.73 -8.21 2.44
C THR A 79 -0.35 -9.44 1.62
N THR A 80 -0.11 -9.27 0.31
CA THR A 80 0.18 -10.38 -0.60
C THR A 80 1.67 -10.49 -0.91
N ALA A 81 2.19 -9.60 -1.74
CA ALA A 81 3.55 -9.67 -2.25
C ALA A 81 4.58 -9.52 -1.12
N VAL A 82 4.49 -8.47 -0.29
CA VAL A 82 5.49 -8.26 0.78
C VAL A 82 5.46 -9.41 1.79
N SER A 83 4.28 -9.92 2.16
CA SER A 83 4.18 -11.09 3.03
C SER A 83 4.85 -12.33 2.44
N ALA A 84 4.69 -12.58 1.14
CA ALA A 84 5.30 -13.72 0.46
C ALA A 84 6.83 -13.61 0.39
N ASP A 85 7.37 -12.41 0.16
CA ASP A 85 8.82 -12.17 0.16
C ASP A 85 9.43 -12.37 1.54
N LEU A 86 8.79 -11.82 2.58
CA LEU A 86 9.27 -11.97 3.94
C LEU A 86 9.30 -13.44 4.35
N GLY A 87 8.28 -14.23 4.00
CA GLY A 87 8.26 -15.66 4.31
C GLY A 87 9.23 -16.51 3.50
N THR A 88 9.77 -16.01 2.39
CA THR A 88 10.76 -16.71 1.55
C THR A 88 12.19 -16.19 1.71
N HIS A 89 12.38 -15.17 2.56
CA HIS A 89 13.69 -14.63 2.91
C HIS A 89 14.62 -15.74 3.43
N GLU A 90 15.91 -15.70 3.09
CA GLU A 90 16.91 -16.72 3.46
C GLU A 90 16.91 -17.11 4.95
N SER A 91 16.58 -16.20 5.86
CA SER A 91 16.45 -16.47 7.30
C SER A 91 15.23 -17.32 7.68
N LEU A 92 14.25 -17.46 6.79
CA LEU A 92 12.95 -18.11 7.00
C LEU A 92 12.64 -19.20 5.95
N LYS A 93 13.55 -19.40 4.99
CA LYS A 93 13.41 -20.28 3.82
C LYS A 93 13.14 -21.74 4.24
N GLY A 94 12.03 -22.31 3.76
CA GLY A 94 11.63 -23.70 4.03
C GLY A 94 10.74 -23.92 5.26
N SER A 95 10.50 -22.88 6.07
CA SER A 95 9.57 -22.93 7.21
C SER A 95 8.21 -22.36 6.82
N SER A 96 7.27 -23.21 6.42
CA SER A 96 5.86 -22.81 6.20
C SER A 96 5.26 -22.09 7.42
N ARG A 97 5.74 -22.44 8.62
CA ARG A 97 5.37 -21.81 9.89
C ARG A 97 5.83 -20.35 9.99
N ALA A 98 7.00 -20.00 9.43
CA ALA A 98 7.49 -18.64 9.43
C ALA A 98 6.67 -17.73 8.51
N LEU A 99 6.38 -18.18 7.28
CA LEU A 99 5.50 -17.47 6.35
C LEU A 99 4.11 -17.25 6.97
N ALA A 100 3.50 -18.31 7.51
CA ALA A 100 2.19 -18.21 8.17
C ALA A 100 2.19 -17.21 9.33
N THR A 101 3.29 -17.12 10.08
CA THR A 101 3.43 -16.16 11.20
C THR A 101 3.47 -14.72 10.68
N VAL A 102 4.26 -14.44 9.64
CA VAL A 102 4.36 -13.10 9.05
C VAL A 102 3.00 -12.67 8.48
N THR A 103 2.35 -13.55 7.72
CA THR A 103 1.01 -13.29 7.18
C THR A 103 0.00 -13.05 8.30
N ALA A 104 0.02 -13.84 9.37
CA ALA A 104 -0.88 -13.65 10.51
C ALA A 104 -0.65 -12.32 11.24
N ILE A 105 0.59 -11.84 11.35
CA ILE A 105 0.88 -10.52 11.93
C ILE A 105 0.35 -9.40 11.02
N ILE A 106 0.58 -9.50 9.71
CA ILE A 106 0.11 -8.50 8.75
C ILE A 106 -1.43 -8.47 8.73
N ASP A 107 -2.08 -9.62 8.62
CA ASP A 107 -3.54 -9.71 8.59
C ASP A 107 -4.17 -9.30 9.94
N GLY A 108 -3.55 -9.70 11.06
CA GLY A 108 -3.99 -9.30 12.39
C GLY A 108 -3.93 -7.78 12.61
N THR A 109 -2.83 -7.14 12.19
CA THR A 109 -2.72 -5.66 12.26
C THR A 109 -3.68 -4.97 11.31
N GLY A 110 -3.92 -5.52 10.11
CA GLY A 110 -4.95 -5.05 9.18
C GLY A 110 -6.35 -5.11 9.78
N SER A 111 -6.70 -6.21 10.45
CA SER A 111 -7.99 -6.40 11.13
C SER A 111 -8.20 -5.41 12.28
N ILE A 112 -7.16 -5.10 13.05
CA ILE A 112 -7.23 -4.05 14.09
C ILE A 112 -7.55 -2.70 13.44
N GLY A 113 -6.90 -2.36 12.33
CA GLY A 113 -7.18 -1.15 11.56
C GLY A 113 -8.62 -1.11 11.03
N ALA A 114 -9.12 -2.23 10.50
CA ALA A 114 -10.48 -2.36 10.00
C ALA A 114 -11.56 -2.24 11.10
N ALA A 115 -11.23 -2.60 12.35
CA ALA A 115 -12.12 -2.40 13.50
C ALA A 115 -12.07 -0.96 14.04
N ILE A 116 -10.87 -0.39 14.20
CA ILE A 116 -10.67 0.94 14.80
C ILE A 116 -11.04 2.06 13.82
N GLY A 117 -10.74 1.91 12.53
CA GLY A 117 -10.94 2.94 11.51
C GLY A 117 -12.39 3.44 11.42
N PRO A 118 -13.38 2.56 11.21
CA PRO A 118 -14.80 2.93 11.20
C PRO A 118 -15.29 3.47 12.54
N LEU A 119 -14.79 2.95 13.67
CA LEU A 119 -15.13 3.45 15.01
C LEU A 119 -14.72 4.92 15.19
N LEU A 120 -13.45 5.24 14.87
CA LEU A 120 -12.93 6.61 14.93
C LEU A 120 -13.64 7.50 13.90
N THR A 121 -13.85 6.99 12.69
CA THR A 121 -14.57 7.72 11.62
C THR A 121 -15.98 8.08 12.07
N GLY A 122 -16.72 7.13 12.66
CA GLY A 122 -18.06 7.37 13.18
C GLY A 122 -18.08 8.45 14.26
N TYR A 123 -17.18 8.34 15.26
CA TYR A 123 -17.08 9.32 16.34
C TYR A 123 -16.69 10.72 15.85
N ILE A 124 -15.67 10.83 14.98
CA ILE A 124 -15.16 12.12 14.48
C ILE A 124 -16.13 12.74 13.47
N SER A 125 -16.82 11.93 12.66
CA SER A 125 -17.80 12.43 11.68
C SER A 125 -18.97 13.17 12.32
N ALA A 126 -19.29 12.87 13.59
CA ALA A 126 -20.28 13.62 14.37
C ALA A 126 -19.85 15.07 14.65
N ILE A 127 -18.54 15.34 14.60
CA ILE A 127 -17.95 16.67 14.80
C ILE A 127 -17.72 17.35 13.45
N SER A 128 -16.97 16.70 12.54
CA SER A 128 -16.68 17.23 11.21
C SER A 128 -16.15 16.17 10.25
N TRP A 129 -16.68 16.18 9.03
CA TRP A 129 -16.12 15.38 7.93
C TRP A 129 -14.73 15.86 7.50
N ASP A 130 -14.38 17.13 7.65
CA ASP A 130 -13.01 17.61 7.39
C ASP A 130 -12.02 16.98 8.36
N ALA A 131 -12.42 16.81 9.62
CA ALA A 131 -11.60 16.14 10.63
C ALA A 131 -11.39 14.66 10.31
N VAL A 132 -12.39 13.96 9.77
CA VAL A 132 -12.25 12.58 9.29
C VAL A 132 -11.21 12.49 8.16
N PHE A 133 -11.33 13.34 7.14
CA PHE A 133 -10.38 13.32 6.02
C PHE A 133 -8.96 13.72 6.48
N THR A 134 -8.84 14.65 7.42
CA THR A 134 -7.56 15.03 8.03
C THR A 134 -6.94 13.87 8.80
N MET A 135 -7.74 13.11 9.55
CA MET A 135 -7.31 11.88 10.22
C MET A 135 -6.83 10.82 9.22
N LEU A 136 -7.56 10.59 8.13
CA LEU A 136 -7.16 9.61 7.11
C LEU A 136 -5.85 10.03 6.41
N MET A 137 -5.71 11.32 6.07
CA MET A 137 -4.48 11.86 5.49
C MET A 137 -3.30 11.79 6.46
N SER A 138 -3.51 12.06 7.75
CA SER A 138 -2.44 11.95 8.76
C SER A 138 -2.04 10.49 9.00
N ALA A 139 -2.99 9.56 9.04
CA ALA A 139 -2.72 8.13 9.10
C ALA A 139 -1.92 7.64 7.89
N ALA A 140 -2.29 8.06 6.68
CA ALA A 140 -1.54 7.77 5.45
C ALA A 140 -0.13 8.37 5.47
N LEU A 141 0.03 9.60 5.99
CA LEU A 141 1.34 10.22 6.15
C LEU A 141 2.23 9.44 7.13
N ILE A 142 1.70 9.06 8.28
CA ILE A 142 2.44 8.26 9.28
C ILE A 142 2.83 6.92 8.68
N ALA A 143 1.92 6.23 7.99
CA ALA A 143 2.21 4.98 7.30
C ALA A 143 3.32 5.16 6.24
N GLY A 144 3.24 6.19 5.40
CA GLY A 144 4.27 6.50 4.40
C GLY A 144 5.64 6.79 5.01
N LEU A 145 5.69 7.53 6.13
CA LEU A 145 6.93 7.80 6.87
C LEU A 145 7.54 6.52 7.45
N LEU A 146 6.73 5.60 7.96
CA LEU A 146 7.22 4.30 8.43
C LEU A 146 7.75 3.45 7.28
N LEU A 147 7.06 3.41 6.14
CA LEU A 147 7.50 2.72 4.93
C LEU A 147 8.79 3.31 4.34
N THR A 148 9.05 4.60 4.53
CA THR A 148 10.25 5.27 4.01
C THR A 148 11.54 4.64 4.54
N LYS A 149 11.54 4.08 5.76
CA LYS A 149 12.71 3.33 6.28
C LYS A 149 12.98 2.08 5.45
N LEU A 150 11.93 1.36 5.03
CA LEU A 150 12.04 0.19 4.16
C LEU A 150 12.49 0.61 2.76
N VAL A 151 12.02 1.75 2.25
CA VAL A 151 12.47 2.33 0.99
C VAL A 151 13.98 2.55 1.00
N PHE A 152 14.54 3.14 2.06
CA PHE A 152 15.99 3.33 2.16
C PHE A 152 16.76 2.00 2.14
N GLN A 153 16.26 0.96 2.79
CA GLN A 153 16.87 -0.38 2.79
C GLN A 153 16.82 -1.02 1.40
N GLU A 154 15.69 -0.87 0.69
CA GLU A 154 15.50 -1.39 -0.67
C GLU A 154 16.42 -0.69 -1.68
N ILE A 155 16.53 0.64 -1.61
CA ILE A 155 17.45 1.43 -2.44
C ILE A 155 18.91 0.99 -2.21
N ARG A 156 19.31 0.85 -0.93
CA ARG A 156 20.68 0.43 -0.60
C ARG A 156 21.01 -0.94 -1.19
N THR A 157 20.10 -1.92 -1.02
CA THR A 157 20.26 -3.26 -1.57
C THR A 157 20.39 -3.25 -3.10
N LYS A 158 19.62 -2.40 -3.80
CA LYS A 158 19.72 -2.25 -5.26
C LYS A 158 21.04 -1.60 -5.70
N ILE A 159 21.51 -0.58 -4.99
CA ILE A 159 22.81 0.06 -5.27
C ILE A 159 23.94 -0.94 -5.07
N ASP A 160 23.90 -1.73 -3.99
CA ASP A 160 24.92 -2.73 -3.68
C ASP A 160 24.96 -3.83 -4.76
N ARG A 161 23.79 -4.33 -5.21
CA ARG A 161 23.70 -5.27 -6.35
C ARG A 161 24.23 -4.69 -7.66
N SER A 162 24.11 -3.38 -7.87
CA SER A 162 24.62 -2.72 -9.08
C SER A 162 26.14 -2.52 -9.04
N ARG A 163 26.75 -2.57 -7.85
CA ARG A 163 28.19 -2.37 -7.63
C ARG A 163 29.02 -3.64 -7.64
N THR A 164 28.41 -4.83 -7.60
CA THR A 164 29.10 -6.12 -7.81
C THR A 164 28.90 -6.58 -9.26
N PRO A 165 29.87 -6.33 -10.17
CA PRO A 165 29.88 -7.03 -11.44
C PRO A 165 30.06 -8.52 -11.14
N ARG A 166 29.31 -9.38 -11.83
CA ARG A 166 29.57 -10.83 -11.87
C ARG A 166 31.06 -11.03 -12.16
N SER A 167 31.84 -11.44 -11.17
CA SER A 167 33.13 -12.08 -11.41
C SER A 167 32.82 -13.39 -12.12
N SER A 168 33.03 -13.38 -13.43
CA SER A 168 32.88 -14.49 -14.35
C SER A 168 33.61 -15.74 -13.85
N THR A 169 32.82 -16.79 -13.60
CA THR A 169 33.06 -18.21 -13.94
C THR A 169 34.46 -18.58 -14.46
N THR A 170 35.50 -18.47 -13.62
CA THR A 170 36.85 -18.95 -13.96
C THR A 170 37.46 -19.66 -12.75
N ASP A 171 36.76 -20.66 -12.19
CA ASP A 171 37.32 -21.61 -11.21
C ASP A 171 36.61 -22.98 -11.34
N MET A 172 36.45 -23.45 -12.58
CA MET A 172 36.02 -24.84 -12.87
C MET A 172 36.86 -25.51 -13.95
N LEU A 173 38.07 -24.98 -14.21
CA LEU A 173 39.07 -25.60 -15.10
C LEU A 173 40.49 -25.26 -14.62
N VAL A 174 40.88 -25.73 -13.43
CA VAL A 174 42.27 -26.11 -13.10
C VAL A 174 42.22 -27.32 -12.18
#